data_AF-A0AAV3X9V2-F1
#
_entry.id   AF-A0AAV3X9V2-F1
#
_cell.length_a   1.000
_cell.length_b   1.000
_cell.length_c   1.000
_cell.angle_alpha   90.00
_cell.angle_beta   90.00
_cell.angle_gamma   90.00
#
_symmetry.space_group_name_H-M   'P 1'
#
loop_
_entity.id
_entity.type
_entity.pdbx_description
1 polymer ?
#
loop_
_entity_poly.entity_id
_entity_poly.type
_entity_poly.pdbx_seq_one_letter_code
_entity_poly.pdbx_strand_id
1 'polypeptide(L)'
;MTGVIAQALSLYRRRYSTIGLLENSLYPEIPATLKTIPSAGCKIFVATSKPHIYAKRILENFNLLSLFNGVYGSEIDQEDALTKELGRR
;
A
#
# COMPACT_ATOMS: atom_id res chain seq x y z
N MET A 1 19.82 17.02 -15.33
CA MET A 1 19.03 17.13 -14.08
C MET A 1 18.03 15.98 -13.88
N THR A 2 17.42 15.43 -14.92
CA THR A 2 16.42 14.34 -14.83
C THR A 2 16.99 12.98 -14.39
N GLY A 3 18.24 12.65 -14.73
CA GLY A 3 18.83 11.33 -14.42
C GLY A 3 18.98 11.02 -12.92
N VAL A 4 19.30 12.02 -12.09
CA VAL A 4 19.45 11.82 -10.63
C VAL A 4 18.09 11.59 -9.97
N ILE A 5 17.04 12.27 -10.44
CA ILE A 5 15.67 12.09 -9.93
C ILE A 5 15.18 10.68 -10.24
N ALA A 6 15.38 10.21 -11.48
CA ALA A 6 15.01 8.84 -11.87
C ALA A 6 15.76 7.79 -11.02
N GLN A 7 17.07 7.98 -10.78
CA GLN A 7 17.85 7.07 -9.96
C GLN A 7 17.39 7.06 -8.48
N ALA A 8 17.08 8.23 -7.92
CA ALA A 8 16.55 8.34 -6.56
C ALA A 8 15.19 7.64 -6.42
N LEU A 9 14.29 7.82 -7.40
CA LEU A 9 13.00 7.13 -7.43
C LEU A 9 13.18 5.62 -7.51
N SER A 10 14.04 5.12 -8.39
CA SER A 10 14.34 3.69 -8.51
C SER A 10 14.85 3.09 -7.19
N LEU A 11 15.79 3.76 -6.53
CA LEU A 11 16.32 3.32 -5.22
C LEU A 11 15.24 3.30 -4.13
N TYR A 12 14.42 4.36 -4.06
CA TYR A 12 13.29 4.43 -3.15
C TYR A 12 12.30 3.29 -3.38
N ARG A 13 11.84 3.09 -4.62
CA ARG A 13 10.84 2.08 -4.96
C ARG A 13 11.34 0.65 -4.71
N ARG A 14 12.63 0.38 -4.95
CA ARG A 14 13.27 -0.90 -4.60
C ARG A 14 13.26 -1.19 -3.10
N ARG A 15 13.63 -0.21 -2.27
CA ARG A 15 13.62 -0.41 -0.81
C ARG A 15 12.20 -0.43 -0.24
N TYR A 16 11.30 0.39 -0.78
CA TYR A 16 9.92 0.43 -0.34
C TYR A 16 9.22 -0.91 -0.64
N SER A 17 9.32 -1.43 -1.86
CA SER A 17 8.61 -2.66 -2.25
C SER A 17 9.12 -3.95 -1.57
N THR A 18 10.35 -3.94 -1.05
CA THR A 18 10.97 -5.10 -0.38
C THR A 18 10.76 -5.10 1.13
N ILE A 19 11.06 -3.97 1.80
CA ILE A 19 11.05 -3.88 3.26
C ILE A 19 10.14 -2.74 3.75
N GLY A 20 10.21 -1.56 3.12
CA GLY A 20 9.53 -0.35 3.60
C GLY A 20 8.00 -0.44 3.56
N LEU A 21 7.46 -1.33 2.74
CA LEU A 21 6.03 -1.57 2.61
C LEU A 21 5.40 -2.04 3.93
N LEU A 22 6.16 -2.70 4.80
CA LEU A 22 5.67 -3.22 6.08
C LEU A 22 6.24 -2.47 7.29
N GLU A 23 7.14 -1.50 7.07
CA GLU A 23 7.66 -0.60 8.11
C GLU A 23 6.65 0.53 8.39
N ASN A 24 5.46 0.15 8.85
CA ASN A 24 4.41 1.06 9.26
C ASN A 24 3.64 0.50 10.45
N SER A 25 2.89 1.37 11.11
CA SER A 25 2.05 1.04 12.25
C SER A 25 0.66 1.63 12.05
N LEU A 26 -0.33 1.02 12.70
CA LEU A 26 -1.67 1.54 12.73
C LEU A 26 -1.74 2.71 13.71
N TYR A 27 -2.56 3.70 13.37
CA TYR A 27 -3.02 4.65 14.38
C TYR A 27 -3.88 3.90 15.41
N PRO A 28 -3.63 4.06 16.73
CA PRO A 28 -4.18 3.19 17.78
C PRO A 28 -5.71 2.96 17.72
N GLU A 29 -6.48 4.03 17.47
CA GLU A 29 -7.95 3.97 17.55
C GLU A 29 -8.63 3.49 16.26
N ILE A 30 -7.92 3.50 15.12
CA ILE A 30 -8.51 3.23 13.81
C ILE A 30 -9.12 1.82 13.71
N PRO A 31 -8.47 0.73 14.20
CA PRO A 31 -9.05 -0.60 14.11
C PRO A 31 -10.39 -0.73 14.84
N ALA A 32 -10.55 -0.04 15.99
CA ALA A 32 -11.79 -0.03 16.75
C ALA A 32 -12.86 0.79 16.00
N THR A 33 -12.52 1.98 15.52
CA THR A 33 -13.44 2.83 14.75
C THR A 33 -13.94 2.14 13.47
N LEU A 34 -13.06 1.47 12.72
CA LEU A 34 -13.45 0.76 11.50
C LEU A 34 -14.47 -0.35 11.75
N LYS A 35 -14.43 -0.99 12.94
CA LYS A 35 -15.39 -2.04 13.31
C LYS A 35 -16.75 -1.50 13.73
N THR A 36 -16.86 -0.23 14.15
CA THR A 36 -18.13 0.36 14.57
C THR A 36 -18.90 0.99 13.42
N ILE A 37 -18.22 1.51 12.39
CA ILE A 37 -18.88 2.18 11.25
C ILE A 37 -19.98 1.32 10.57
N PRO A 38 -19.80 0.00 10.36
CA PRO A 38 -20.83 -0.83 9.73
C PRO A 38 -22.14 -0.92 10.52
N SER A 39 -22.12 -0.74 11.85
CA SER A 39 -23.34 -0.75 12.67
C SER A 39 -24.27 0.44 12.38
N ALA A 40 -23.73 1.50 11.78
CA ALA A 40 -24.50 2.65 11.30
C ALA A 40 -25.04 2.46 9.87
N GLY A 41 -24.89 1.27 9.26
CA GLY A 41 -25.31 1.00 7.88
C GLY A 41 -24.36 1.55 6.81
N CYS A 42 -23.19 2.04 7.21
CA CYS A 42 -22.20 2.62 6.32
C CYS A 42 -21.28 1.56 5.69
N LYS A 43 -20.90 1.79 4.43
CA LYS A 43 -19.84 1.03 3.75
C LYS A 43 -18.50 1.76 3.87
N ILE A 44 -17.40 1.01 3.95
CA ILE A 44 -16.06 1.57 4.11
C ILE A 44 -15.23 1.24 2.88
N PHE A 45 -14.56 2.23 2.32
CA PHE A 45 -13.69 2.08 1.16
C PHE A 45 -12.33 2.73 1.41
N VAL A 46 -11.28 2.21 0.79
CA VAL A 46 -9.98 2.88 0.70
C VAL A 46 -9.84 3.50 -0.68
N ALA A 47 -9.54 4.80 -0.74
CA ALA A 47 -9.11 5.51 -1.94
C ALA A 47 -7.76 6.16 -1.67
N THR A 48 -6.73 5.81 -2.41
CA THR A 48 -5.35 6.25 -2.13
C THR A 48 -4.51 6.38 -3.40
N SER A 49 -3.53 7.29 -3.39
CA SER A 49 -2.50 7.38 -4.44
C SER A 49 -1.43 6.29 -4.33
N LYS A 50 -1.48 5.44 -3.30
CA LYS A 50 -0.62 4.24 -3.25
C LYS A 50 -1.04 3.24 -4.33
N PRO A 51 -0.08 2.54 -4.96
CA PRO A 51 -0.41 1.47 -5.86
C PRO A 51 -1.32 0.44 -5.21
N HIS A 52 -2.36 0.01 -5.92
CA HIS A 52 -3.42 -0.87 -5.40
C HIS A 52 -2.89 -2.13 -4.70
N ILE A 53 -1.87 -2.76 -5.27
CA ILE A 53 -1.25 -3.96 -4.70
C ILE A 53 -0.57 -3.69 -3.35
N TYR A 54 0.02 -2.50 -3.17
CA TYR A 54 0.65 -2.10 -1.92
C TYR A 54 -0.40 -1.78 -0.86
N ALA A 55 -1.45 -1.05 -1.24
CA ALA A 55 -2.57 -0.77 -0.34
C ALA A 55 -3.21 -2.05 0.20
N LYS A 56 -3.52 -3.02 -0.69
CA LYS A 56 -4.06 -4.32 -0.27
C LYS A 56 -3.11 -5.08 0.66
N ARG A 57 -1.83 -5.19 0.30
CA ARG A 57 -0.83 -5.94 1.09
C ARG A 57 -0.63 -5.35 2.50
N ILE A 58 -0.66 -4.01 2.64
CA ILE A 58 -0.61 -3.35 3.95
C ILE A 58 -1.85 -3.72 4.78
N LEU A 59 -3.04 -3.63 4.19
CA LEU A 59 -4.29 -3.96 4.89
C LEU A 59 -4.37 -5.44 5.30
N GLU A 60 -3.87 -6.34 4.45
CA GLU A 60 -3.74 -7.77 4.75
C GLU A 60 -2.81 -8.01 5.94
N ASN A 61 -1.64 -7.36 5.95
CA ASN A 61 -0.67 -7.49 7.05
C ASN A 61 -1.26 -7.11 8.42
N PHE A 62 -2.21 -6.17 8.45
CA PHE A 62 -2.92 -5.75 9.66
C PHE A 62 -4.26 -6.46 9.90
N ASN A 63 -4.64 -7.43 9.06
CA ASN A 63 -5.95 -8.10 9.12
C ASN A 63 -7.14 -7.13 9.04
N LEU A 64 -6.98 -6.01 8.32
CA LEU A 64 -8.03 -5.01 8.14
C LEU A 64 -8.74 -5.11 6.79
N LEU A 65 -8.18 -5.86 5.81
CA LEU A 65 -8.72 -5.91 4.46
C LEU A 65 -10.22 -6.28 4.43
N SER A 66 -10.64 -7.22 5.26
CA SER A 66 -12.03 -7.69 5.33
C SER A 66 -13.01 -6.66 5.91
N LEU A 67 -12.52 -5.58 6.52
CA LEU A 67 -13.36 -4.49 7.04
C LEU A 67 -13.76 -3.50 5.94
N PHE A 68 -13.12 -3.55 4.77
CA PHE A 68 -13.38 -2.64 3.66
C PHE A 68 -14.20 -3.34 2.56
N ASN A 69 -15.21 -2.64 2.05
CA ASN A 69 -16.00 -3.07 0.90
C ASN A 69 -15.24 -2.95 -0.43
N GLY A 70 -14.18 -2.16 -0.47
CA GLY A 70 -13.32 -2.01 -1.63
C GLY A 70 -12.06 -1.22 -1.33
N VAL A 71 -11.00 -1.51 -2.07
CA VAL A 71 -9.72 -0.82 -2.02
C VAL A 71 -9.41 -0.36 -3.42
N TYR A 72 -9.11 0.93 -3.57
CA TYR A 72 -8.81 1.57 -4.83
C TYR A 72 -7.50 2.34 -4.67
N GLY A 73 -6.48 1.86 -5.37
CA GLY A 73 -5.17 2.49 -5.47
C GLY A 73 -4.84 2.86 -6.92
N SER A 74 -3.70 3.51 -7.11
CA SER A 74 -3.13 3.74 -8.44
C SER A 74 -2.63 2.42 -9.08
N GLU A 75 -2.38 2.46 -10.39
CA GLU A 75 -1.67 1.38 -11.07
C GLU A 75 -0.18 1.38 -10.69
N ILE A 76 0.47 0.23 -10.84
CA ILE A 76 1.92 0.15 -10.72
C ILE A 76 2.53 0.61 -12.05
N ASP A 77 3.51 1.54 -11.98
CA ASP A 77 4.35 1.85 -13.14
C ASP A 77 5.23 0.63 -13.47
N GLN A 78 5.43 0.32 -14.76
CA GLN A 78 6.21 -0.84 -15.23
C GLN A 78 7.63 -0.95 -14.62
N GLU A 79 8.20 0.15 -14.15
CA GLU A 79 9.50 0.21 -13.48
C GLU A 79 9.52 -0.54 -12.11
N ASP A 80 8.37 -0.65 -11.44
CA ASP A 80 8.25 -1.40 -10.17
C ASP A 80 8.11 -2.91 -10.38
N ALA A 81 7.60 -3.33 -11.54
CA ALA A 81 7.51 -4.74 -11.91
C ALA A 81 8.89 -5.34 -12.17
N LEU A 82 9.78 -4.60 -12.85
CA LEU A 82 11.16 -5.03 -13.15
C LEU A 82 12.03 -5.20 -11.90
N THR A 83 11.76 -4.46 -10.84
CA THR A 83 12.52 -4.55 -9.59
C THR A 83 12.30 -5.88 -8.84
N LYS A 84 11.14 -6.52 -9.02
CA LYS A 84 10.87 -7.88 -8.51
C LYS A 84 11.70 -8.95 -9.23
N GLU A 85 11.96 -8.76 -10.53
CA GLU A 85 12.72 -9.70 -11.37
C GLU A 85 14.23 -9.67 -11.02
N LEU A 86 14.76 -8.47 -10.72
CA LEU A 86 16.18 -8.27 -10.43
C LEU A 86 16.60 -8.74 -9.03
N GLY A 87 15.68 -8.86 -8.08
CA GLY A 87 15.95 -9.42 -6.73
C GLY A 87 16.04 -10.96 -6.69
N ARG A 88 15.90 -11.64 -7.83
CA ARG A 88 16.01 -13.11 -7.97
C ARG A 88 17.32 -13.59 -8.62
N ARG A 89 18.31 -12.72 -8.78
CA ARG A 89 19.66 -13.07 -9.27
C ARG A 89 20.72 -12.81 -8.22
#